data_AF-A0A060RS46-F1
#
_entry.id   AF-A0A060RS46-F1
#
_cell.length_a   1.000
_cell.length_b   1.000
_cell.length_c   1.000
_cell.angle_alpha   90.00
_cell.angle_beta   90.00
_cell.angle_gamma   90.00
#
_symmetry.space_group_name_H-M   'P 1'
#
loop_
_entity.id
_entity.type
_entity.pdbx_description
1 polymer ?
#
loop_
_entity_poly.entity_id
_entity_poly.type
_entity_poly.pdbx_seq_one_letter_code
_entity_poly.pdbx_strand_id
1 'polypeptide(L)'
;MNELLNSNATIICNNIPIHINRFEITEIFSKYGPLLGQGIYFGKKNSNFFFVKYVHLKDAIKAYENLKNEKECEHDFKLSFSRNDEIKYKALKGNKKAIEELKNIYKQNDELKSQDDIGNYILNEINEQNNEQLKKKKKEKEMEKKKDKSFILNLLTNIDETKENEQDIKLKEELKNYVNLNSLCSYHFDENNKYDNYLTPTFPN
;
A
#
# COMPACT_ATOMS: atom_id res chain seq x y z
N MET A 1 -20.33 -23.06 18.56
CA MET A 1 -20.71 -23.85 17.36
C MET A 1 -21.07 -22.95 16.17
N ASN A 2 -21.92 -21.93 16.35
CA ASN A 2 -22.32 -21.04 15.25
C ASN A 2 -21.15 -20.30 14.58
N GLU A 3 -20.16 -19.84 15.35
CA GLU A 3 -18.97 -19.17 14.80
C GLU A 3 -18.13 -20.09 13.90
N LEU A 4 -18.01 -21.37 14.26
CA LEU A 4 -17.28 -22.36 13.45
C LEU A 4 -17.99 -22.59 12.11
N LEU A 5 -19.32 -22.72 12.13
CA LEU A 5 -20.13 -22.92 10.92
C LEU A 5 -20.13 -21.69 10.01
N ASN A 6 -19.97 -20.49 10.58
CA ASN A 6 -19.85 -19.23 9.83
C ASN A 6 -18.42 -18.92 9.38
N SER A 7 -17.43 -19.69 9.81
CA SER A 7 -16.03 -19.51 9.38
C SER A 7 -15.84 -19.89 7.92
N ASN A 8 -14.85 -19.29 7.26
CA ASN A 8 -14.49 -19.65 5.88
C ASN A 8 -14.01 -21.10 5.80
N ALA A 9 -14.26 -21.73 4.64
CA ALA A 9 -13.85 -23.09 4.36
C ALA A 9 -13.42 -23.28 2.91
N THR A 10 -12.47 -24.19 2.69
CA THR A 10 -11.96 -24.52 1.36
C THR A 10 -12.17 -26.01 1.06
N ILE A 11 -12.79 -26.27 -0.09
CA ILE A 11 -12.89 -27.60 -0.70
C ILE A 11 -11.84 -27.69 -1.80
N ILE A 12 -11.15 -28.82 -1.84
CA ILE A 12 -10.22 -29.22 -2.89
C ILE A 12 -10.96 -30.21 -3.77
N CYS A 13 -11.08 -29.89 -5.04
CA CYS A 13 -11.70 -30.75 -6.04
C CYS A 13 -10.59 -31.28 -6.93
N ASN A 14 -10.40 -32.60 -6.93
CA ASN A 14 -9.50 -33.29 -7.83
C ASN A 14 -10.30 -33.92 -8.97
N ASN A 15 -9.63 -34.22 -10.07
CA ASN A 15 -10.22 -34.82 -11.27
C ASN A 15 -11.20 -33.88 -11.97
N ILE A 16 -10.67 -32.79 -12.53
CA ILE A 16 -11.42 -31.88 -13.40
C ILE A 16 -11.74 -32.63 -14.70
N PRO A 17 -13.03 -32.80 -15.05
CA PRO A 17 -13.39 -33.33 -16.35
C PRO A 17 -12.80 -32.47 -17.47
N ILE A 18 -12.25 -33.11 -18.51
CA ILE A 18 -11.58 -32.40 -19.62
C ILE A 18 -12.53 -31.45 -20.36
N HIS A 19 -13.84 -31.68 -20.25
CA HIS A 19 -14.87 -30.95 -20.97
C HIS A 19 -15.53 -29.82 -20.18
N ILE A 20 -15.26 -29.69 -18.87
CA ILE A 20 -15.96 -28.71 -18.04
C ILE A 20 -15.21 -27.37 -18.02
N ASN A 21 -15.92 -26.27 -18.22
CA ASN A 21 -15.36 -24.92 -18.16
C ASN A 21 -15.45 -24.35 -16.73
N ARG A 22 -14.61 -23.35 -16.43
CA ARG A 22 -14.63 -22.60 -15.18
C ARG A 22 -16.01 -22.02 -14.86
N PHE A 23 -16.75 -21.56 -15.86
CA PHE A 23 -18.09 -21.00 -15.66
C PHE A 23 -19.07 -22.04 -15.13
N GLU A 24 -19.09 -23.24 -15.74
CA GLU A 24 -19.96 -24.35 -15.31
C GLU A 24 -19.57 -24.84 -13.91
N ILE A 25 -18.28 -24.98 -13.62
CA ILE A 25 -17.80 -25.29 -12.26
C ILE A 25 -18.32 -24.23 -11.28
N THR A 26 -18.17 -22.94 -11.61
CA THR A 26 -18.63 -21.85 -10.74
C THR A 26 -20.12 -21.93 -10.49
N GLU A 27 -20.91 -22.19 -11.52
CA GLU A 27 -22.36 -22.36 -11.42
C GLU A 27 -22.73 -23.52 -10.50
N ILE A 28 -22.11 -24.70 -10.66
CA ILE A 28 -22.34 -25.88 -9.81
C ILE A 28 -22.09 -25.55 -8.34
N PHE A 29 -20.94 -24.96 -8.01
CA PHE A 29 -20.57 -24.71 -6.62
C PHE A 29 -21.33 -23.51 -6.01
N SER A 30 -21.68 -22.50 -6.82
CA SER A 30 -22.44 -21.33 -6.33
C SER A 30 -23.85 -21.67 -5.83
N LYS A 31 -24.44 -22.80 -6.28
CA LYS A 31 -25.76 -23.28 -5.83
C LYS A 31 -25.82 -23.60 -4.33
N TYR A 32 -24.67 -23.92 -3.72
CA TYR A 32 -24.61 -24.35 -2.34
C TYR A 32 -24.42 -23.19 -1.35
N GLY A 33 -23.89 -22.06 -1.81
CA GLY A 33 -23.73 -20.86 -0.99
C GLY A 33 -22.73 -19.85 -1.58
N PRO A 34 -22.56 -18.69 -0.91
CA PRO A 34 -21.66 -17.63 -1.35
C PRO A 34 -20.19 -18.07 -1.35
N LEU A 35 -19.54 -17.84 -2.49
CA LEU A 35 -18.11 -18.08 -2.67
C LEU A 35 -17.28 -16.86 -2.22
N LEU A 36 -16.09 -17.11 -1.66
CA LEU A 36 -15.22 -16.07 -1.15
C LEU A 36 -14.33 -15.48 -2.27
N GLY A 37 -14.50 -14.19 -2.57
CA GLY A 37 -13.72 -13.49 -3.59
C GLY A 37 -14.00 -14.03 -5.00
N GLN A 38 -12.96 -14.44 -5.75
CA GLN A 38 -13.15 -15.14 -7.03
C GLN A 38 -13.74 -16.55 -6.86
N GLY A 39 -13.81 -17.07 -5.63
CA GLY A 39 -14.42 -18.33 -5.27
C GLY A 39 -13.62 -19.56 -5.67
N ILE A 40 -13.28 -19.66 -6.96
CA ILE A 40 -12.64 -20.81 -7.56
C ILE A 40 -11.23 -20.47 -8.03
N TYR A 41 -10.26 -21.27 -7.59
CA TYR A 41 -8.85 -21.12 -7.89
C TYR A 41 -8.32 -22.40 -8.54
N PHE A 42 -7.91 -22.30 -9.81
CA PHE A 42 -7.26 -23.40 -10.50
C PHE A 42 -5.78 -23.43 -10.11
N GLY A 43 -5.20 -24.63 -10.00
CA GLY A 43 -3.77 -24.77 -9.78
C GLY A 43 -2.94 -24.34 -11.01
N LYS A 44 -1.65 -24.68 -10.99
CA LYS A 44 -0.73 -24.38 -12.10
C LYS A 44 -1.24 -24.99 -13.42
N LYS A 45 -0.79 -24.47 -14.57
CA LYS A 45 -1.12 -25.06 -15.89
C LYS A 45 -0.93 -26.58 -15.85
N ASN A 46 -1.97 -27.33 -16.23
CA ASN A 46 -2.11 -28.80 -16.20
C ASN A 46 -2.39 -29.46 -14.84
N SER A 47 -2.68 -28.69 -13.78
CA SER A 47 -3.16 -29.27 -12.54
C SER A 47 -4.58 -29.79 -12.70
N ASN A 48 -4.79 -31.09 -12.45
CA ASN A 48 -6.11 -31.71 -12.47
C ASN A 48 -6.91 -31.45 -11.18
N PHE A 49 -6.72 -30.28 -10.55
CA PHE A 49 -7.40 -29.90 -9.32
C PHE A 49 -7.67 -28.40 -9.25
N PHE A 50 -8.73 -28.04 -8.53
CA PHE A 50 -9.08 -26.66 -8.20
C PHE A 50 -9.55 -26.56 -6.76
N PHE A 51 -9.48 -25.34 -6.23
CA PHE A 51 -9.93 -25.00 -4.89
C PHE A 51 -11.20 -24.18 -4.98
N VAL A 52 -12.19 -24.50 -4.15
CA VAL A 52 -13.42 -23.74 -3.98
C VAL A 52 -13.42 -23.19 -2.56
N LYS A 53 -13.42 -21.87 -2.44
CA LYS A 53 -13.49 -21.17 -1.15
C LYS A 53 -14.89 -20.65 -0.93
N TYR A 54 -15.49 -21.06 0.19
CA TYR A 54 -16.78 -20.57 0.66
C TYR A 54 -16.59 -19.54 1.76
N VAL A 55 -17.52 -18.58 1.82
CA VAL A 55 -17.63 -17.64 2.94
C VAL A 55 -18.03 -18.38 4.22
N HIS A 56 -18.82 -19.44 4.12
CA HIS A 56 -19.26 -20.20 5.29
C HIS A 56 -19.00 -21.70 5.16
N LEU A 57 -18.51 -22.29 6.25
CA LEU A 57 -18.24 -23.73 6.39
C LEU A 57 -19.52 -24.56 6.21
N LYS A 58 -20.66 -24.09 6.69
CA LYS A 58 -21.96 -24.78 6.49
C LYS A 58 -22.27 -25.05 5.01
N ASP A 59 -21.95 -24.10 4.14
CA ASP A 59 -22.25 -24.18 2.70
C ASP A 59 -21.24 -25.12 2.02
N ALA A 60 -19.99 -25.08 2.45
CA ALA A 60 -18.97 -26.02 2.01
C ALA A 60 -19.31 -27.48 2.42
N ILE A 61 -19.85 -27.70 3.62
CA ILE A 61 -20.30 -29.02 4.07
C ILE A 61 -21.46 -29.50 3.19
N LYS A 62 -22.44 -28.63 2.94
CA LYS A 62 -23.58 -28.94 2.06
C LYS A 62 -23.12 -29.31 0.65
N ALA A 63 -22.19 -28.56 0.08
CA ALA A 63 -21.61 -28.86 -1.23
C ALA A 63 -20.88 -30.21 -1.22
N TYR A 64 -20.04 -30.46 -0.20
CA TYR A 64 -19.28 -31.69 -0.07
C TYR A 64 -20.16 -32.93 0.03
N GLU A 65 -21.22 -32.90 0.85
CA GLU A 65 -22.10 -34.06 1.06
C GLU A 65 -22.96 -34.38 -0.17
N ASN A 66 -23.45 -33.35 -0.87
CA ASN A 66 -24.29 -33.54 -2.07
C ASN A 66 -23.46 -34.00 -3.26
N LEU A 67 -22.38 -33.29 -3.60
CA LEU A 67 -21.57 -33.59 -4.78
C LEU A 67 -20.73 -34.87 -4.64
N LYS A 68 -20.49 -35.37 -3.42
CA LYS A 68 -19.81 -36.65 -3.18
C LYS A 68 -20.71 -37.86 -3.44
N ASN A 69 -22.02 -37.72 -3.22
CA ASN A 69 -22.99 -38.82 -3.28
C ASN A 69 -23.92 -38.72 -4.49
N GLU A 70 -23.94 -37.60 -5.21
CA GLU A 70 -24.72 -37.44 -6.43
C GLU A 70 -24.18 -38.36 -7.54
N LYS A 71 -24.90 -39.46 -7.76
CA LYS A 71 -24.75 -40.29 -8.97
C LYS A 71 -25.19 -39.56 -10.25
N GLU A 72 -25.87 -38.42 -10.11
CA GLU A 72 -26.42 -37.60 -11.19
C GLU A 72 -25.51 -36.46 -11.61
N CYS A 73 -24.42 -36.20 -10.89
CA CYS A 73 -23.43 -35.25 -11.38
C CYS A 73 -22.72 -35.91 -12.56
N GLU A 74 -22.88 -35.37 -13.78
CA GLU A 74 -22.16 -35.81 -15.00
C GLU A 74 -20.63 -35.75 -14.85
N HIS A 75 -20.14 -35.28 -13.70
CA HIS A 75 -18.76 -34.97 -13.42
C HIS A 75 -18.30 -35.68 -12.14
N ASP A 76 -17.36 -36.61 -12.29
CA ASP A 76 -16.76 -37.37 -11.18
C ASP A 76 -15.72 -36.52 -10.44
N PHE A 77 -16.20 -35.57 -9.63
CA PHE A 77 -15.35 -34.74 -8.78
C PHE A 77 -14.89 -35.51 -7.55
N LYS A 78 -13.58 -35.67 -7.39
CA LYS A 78 -13.01 -36.18 -6.16
C LYS A 78 -12.81 -35.06 -5.15
N LEU A 79 -13.78 -34.89 -4.26
CA LEU A 79 -13.81 -33.82 -3.26
C LEU A 79 -13.06 -34.20 -1.98
N SER A 80 -12.31 -33.25 -1.44
CA SER A 80 -11.68 -33.32 -0.13
C SER A 80 -11.64 -31.94 0.52
N PHE A 81 -11.71 -31.85 1.85
CA PHE A 81 -11.49 -30.57 2.54
C PHE A 81 -10.00 -30.22 2.60
N SER A 82 -9.70 -28.94 2.82
CA SER A 82 -8.35 -28.54 3.26
C SER A 82 -8.01 -29.23 4.59
N ARG A 83 -6.71 -29.41 4.90
CA ARG A 83 -6.28 -30.05 6.15
C ARG A 83 -6.93 -29.44 7.39
N ASN A 84 -7.04 -28.11 7.44
CA ASN A 84 -7.67 -27.40 8.54
C ASN A 84 -9.18 -27.58 8.55
N ASP A 85 -9.83 -27.47 7.39
CA ASP A 85 -11.29 -27.58 7.30
C ASP A 85 -11.77 -29.03 7.48
N GLU A 86 -10.92 -30.02 7.19
CA GLU A 86 -11.17 -31.43 7.45
C GLU A 86 -11.22 -31.70 8.97
N ILE A 87 -10.34 -31.08 9.74
CA ILE A 87 -10.37 -31.14 11.21
C ILE A 87 -11.66 -30.50 11.72
N LYS A 88 -12.05 -29.32 11.20
CA LYS A 88 -13.32 -28.67 11.54
C LYS A 88 -14.53 -29.57 11.22
N TYR A 89 -14.56 -30.15 10.04
CA TYR A 89 -15.63 -31.05 9.62
C TYR A 89 -15.72 -32.31 10.49
N LYS A 90 -14.58 -32.96 10.77
CA LYS A 90 -14.52 -34.12 11.67
C LYS A 90 -14.94 -33.77 13.10
N ALA A 91 -14.57 -32.58 13.59
CA ALA A 91 -14.98 -32.09 14.89
C ALA A 91 -16.50 -31.87 14.95
N LEU A 92 -17.11 -31.31 13.89
CA LEU A 92 -18.56 -31.14 13.77
C LEU A 92 -19.31 -32.48 13.70
N LYS A 93 -18.72 -33.52 13.11
CA LYS A 93 -19.27 -34.89 13.13
C LYS A 93 -19.08 -35.62 14.47
N GLY A 94 -18.49 -34.97 15.48
CA GLY A 94 -18.35 -35.53 16.84
C GLY A 94 -17.08 -36.35 17.09
N ASN A 95 -16.06 -36.26 16.23
CA ASN A 95 -14.80 -36.97 16.44
C ASN A 95 -13.96 -36.32 17.55
N LYS A 96 -13.78 -37.03 18.68
CA LYS A 96 -13.05 -36.54 19.87
C LYS A 96 -11.62 -36.08 19.58
N LYS A 97 -10.88 -36.80 18.73
CA LYS A 97 -9.49 -36.45 18.36
C LYS A 97 -9.44 -35.13 17.59
N ALA A 98 -10.35 -34.95 16.65
CA ALA A 98 -10.43 -33.72 15.85
C ALA A 98 -10.85 -32.51 16.70
N ILE A 99 -11.71 -32.70 17.71
CA ILE A 99 -12.08 -31.63 18.65
C ILE A 99 -10.85 -31.16 19.46
N GLU A 100 -10.01 -32.10 19.89
CA GLU A 100 -8.80 -31.79 20.64
C GLU A 100 -7.74 -31.08 19.78
N GLU A 101 -7.51 -31.57 18.55
CA GLU A 101 -6.64 -30.90 17.57
C GLU A 101 -7.14 -29.48 17.25
N LEU A 102 -8.45 -29.29 17.09
CA LEU A 102 -9.05 -27.99 16.82
C LEU A 102 -8.84 -27.04 17.99
N LYS A 103 -9.00 -27.50 19.24
CA LYS A 103 -8.70 -26.70 20.44
C LYS A 103 -7.24 -26.25 20.48
N ASN A 104 -6.31 -27.14 20.15
CA ASN A 104 -4.88 -26.83 20.12
C ASN A 104 -4.56 -25.76 19.06
N ILE A 105 -5.16 -25.86 17.88
CA ILE A 105 -4.99 -24.88 16.79
C ILE A 105 -5.50 -23.50 17.22
N TYR A 106 -6.69 -23.42 17.84
CA TYR A 106 -7.22 -22.13 18.30
C TYR A 106 -6.37 -21.53 19.43
N LYS A 107 -5.89 -22.35 20.37
CA LYS A 107 -5.01 -21.88 21.44
C LYS A 107 -3.70 -21.29 20.90
N GLN A 108 -3.06 -21.95 19.94
CA GLN A 108 -1.85 -21.44 19.29
C GLN A 108 -2.09 -20.13 18.52
N ASN A 109 -3.25 -20.00 17.88
CA ASN A 109 -3.60 -18.77 17.16
C ASN A 109 -3.86 -17.58 18.10
N ASP A 110 -4.41 -17.82 19.29
CA ASP A 110 -4.58 -16.78 20.31
C ASP A 110 -3.23 -16.33 20.87
N GLU A 111 -2.29 -17.26 21.07
CA GLU A 111 -0.92 -16.95 21.47
C GLU A 111 -0.19 -16.12 20.39
N LEU A 112 -0.36 -16.44 19.10
CA LEU A 112 0.21 -15.67 17.99
C LEU A 112 -0.38 -14.26 17.88
N LYS A 113 -1.71 -14.11 17.99
CA LYS A 113 -2.36 -12.78 18.01
C LYS A 113 -1.86 -11.92 19.16
N SER A 114 -1.68 -12.50 20.34
CA SER A 114 -1.15 -11.77 21.50
C SER A 114 0.26 -11.24 21.27
N GLN A 115 1.10 -11.95 20.51
CA GLN A 115 2.44 -11.49 20.15
C GLN A 115 2.42 -10.37 19.10
N ASP A 116 1.53 -10.45 18.11
CA ASP A 116 1.37 -9.41 17.10
C ASP A 116 0.84 -8.09 17.70
N ASP A 117 -0.09 -8.17 18.65
CA ASP A 117 -0.61 -7.00 19.37
C ASP A 117 0.47 -6.30 20.20
N ILE A 118 1.35 -7.07 20.86
CA ILE A 118 2.52 -6.53 21.57
C ILE A 118 3.51 -5.89 20.59
N GLY A 119 3.76 -6.52 19.44
CA GLY A 119 4.62 -5.97 18.39
C GLY A 119 4.13 -4.63 17.86
N ASN A 120 2.82 -4.51 17.63
CA ASN A 120 2.18 -3.26 17.19
C ASN A 120 2.21 -2.17 18.26
N TYR A 121 2.04 -2.53 19.53
CA TYR A 121 2.15 -1.60 20.65
C TYR A 121 3.57 -1.00 20.74
N ILE A 122 4.60 -1.84 20.67
CA ILE A 122 6.01 -1.41 20.68
C ILE A 122 6.32 -0.50 19.49
N LEU A 123 5.82 -0.84 18.30
CA LEU A 123 6.04 -0.04 17.09
C LEU A 123 5.43 1.36 17.21
N ASN A 124 4.24 1.45 17.82
CA ASN A 124 3.55 2.72 18.05
C ASN A 124 4.30 3.60 19.07
N GLU A 125 4.80 3.02 20.17
CA GLU A 125 5.63 3.75 21.14
C GLU A 125 6.92 4.31 20.50
N ILE A 126 7.60 3.52 19.67
CA ILE A 126 8.81 3.98 18.96
C ILE A 126 8.48 5.13 18.00
N ASN A 127 7.36 5.05 17.28
CA ASN A 127 6.92 6.10 16.37
C ASN A 127 6.56 7.40 17.10
N GLU A 128 5.93 7.32 18.27
CA GLU A 128 5.64 8.48 19.11
C GLU A 128 6.93 9.15 19.60
N GLN A 129 7.88 8.37 20.13
CA GLN A 129 9.18 8.89 20.58
C GLN A 129 9.94 9.59 19.44
N ASN A 130 9.95 9.00 18.24
CA ASN A 130 10.59 9.60 17.06
C ASN A 130 9.94 10.93 16.66
N ASN A 131 8.61 11.02 16.71
CA ASN A 131 7.87 12.25 16.41
C ASN A 131 8.16 13.38 17.41
N GLU A 132 8.32 13.06 18.70
CA GLU A 132 8.71 14.05 19.71
C GLU A 132 10.13 14.58 19.49
N GLN A 133 11.07 13.71 19.13
CA GLN A 133 12.44 14.12 18.79
C GLN A 133 12.48 15.03 17.55
N LEU A 134 11.66 14.75 16.54
CA LEU A 134 11.50 15.61 15.35
C LEU A 134 10.95 17.00 15.72
N LYS A 135 9.96 17.07 16.62
CA LYS A 135 9.42 18.35 17.10
C LYS A 135 10.48 19.17 17.86
N LYS A 136 11.31 18.53 18.68
CA LYS A 136 12.43 19.19 19.39
C LYS A 136 13.46 19.77 18.41
N LYS A 137 13.92 18.97 17.43
CA LYS A 137 14.85 19.43 16.38
C LYS A 137 14.31 20.59 15.54
N LYS A 138 13.01 20.62 15.24
CA LYS A 138 12.39 21.74 14.51
C LYS A 138 12.41 23.03 15.33
N LYS A 139 12.11 22.96 16.63
CA LYS A 139 12.16 24.12 17.54
C LYS A 139 13.58 24.69 17.68
N GLU A 140 14.58 23.84 17.77
CA GLU A 140 15.99 24.26 17.82
C GLU A 140 16.40 25.04 16.56
N LYS A 141 16.07 24.51 15.37
CA LYS A 141 16.35 25.18 14.09
C LYS A 141 15.64 26.53 13.95
N GLU A 142 14.43 26.69 14.51
CA GLU A 142 13.72 27.97 14.50
C GLU A 142 14.36 29.00 15.43
N MET A 143 14.85 28.58 16.60
CA MET A 143 15.58 29.47 17.51
C MET A 143 16.91 29.94 16.92
N GLU A 144 17.62 29.06 16.21
CA GLU A 144 18.87 29.38 15.52
C GLU A 144 18.65 30.44 14.43
N LYS A 145 17.65 30.25 13.56
CA LYS A 145 17.26 31.25 12.55
C LYS A 145 16.86 32.61 13.13
N LYS A 146 16.27 32.65 14.32
CA LYS A 146 15.91 33.92 15.00
C LYS A 146 17.15 34.65 15.49
N LYS A 147 18.15 33.93 16.01
CA LYS A 147 19.44 34.51 16.41
C LYS A 147 20.18 35.09 15.19
N ASP A 148 20.21 34.37 14.08
CA ASP A 148 20.85 34.85 12.84
C ASP A 148 20.19 36.11 12.30
N LYS A 149 18.86 36.20 12.32
CA LYS A 149 18.15 37.44 11.93
C LYS A 149 18.47 38.62 12.85
N SER A 150 18.58 38.39 14.16
CA SER A 150 18.95 39.45 15.10
C SER A 150 20.40 39.92 14.91
N PHE A 151 21.30 39.02 14.50
CA PHE A 151 22.67 39.34 14.17
C PHE A 151 22.77 40.18 12.88
N ILE A 152 22.08 39.77 11.82
CA ILE A 152 22.03 40.52 10.54
C ILE A 152 21.44 41.92 10.74
N LEU A 153 20.36 42.04 11.52
CA LEU A 153 19.73 43.34 11.79
C LEU A 153 20.69 44.31 12.50
N ASN A 154 21.48 43.79 13.45
CA ASN A 154 22.46 44.58 14.19
C ASN A 154 23.67 45.02 13.32
N LEU A 155 24.02 44.22 12.31
CA LEU A 155 25.00 44.58 11.29
C LEU A 155 24.51 45.70 10.37
N LEU A 156 23.24 45.67 9.96
CA LEU A 156 22.65 46.66 9.07
C LEU A 156 22.45 48.03 9.73
N THR A 157 22.23 48.08 11.05
CA THR A 157 22.00 49.34 11.78
C THR A 157 23.27 50.10 12.13
N ASN A 158 24.46 49.47 12.03
CA ASN A 158 25.74 50.08 12.40
C ASN A 158 26.56 50.59 11.20
N ILE A 159 25.92 50.86 10.05
CA ILE A 159 26.59 51.48 8.92
C ILE A 159 26.50 53.00 9.08
N ASP A 160 27.60 53.61 9.52
CA ASP A 160 27.77 55.06 9.59
C ASP A 160 27.44 55.72 8.24
N GLU A 161 26.52 56.68 8.22
CA GLU A 161 26.10 57.42 7.04
C GLU A 161 27.27 58.26 6.47
N THR A 162 27.94 57.74 5.44
CA THR A 162 28.84 58.54 4.60
C THR A 162 28.05 59.13 3.42
N LYS A 163 28.08 60.46 3.32
CA LYS A 163 27.40 61.26 2.28
C LYS A 163 27.77 60.76 0.87
N GLU A 164 26.78 60.33 0.09
CA GLU A 164 26.97 59.83 -1.29
C GLU A 164 27.55 60.93 -2.19
N ASN A 165 28.64 60.61 -2.92
CA ASN A 165 29.30 61.52 -3.85
C ASN A 165 28.50 61.60 -5.17
N GLU A 166 28.50 62.77 -5.84
CA GLU A 166 27.75 63.01 -7.09
C GLU A 166 28.09 62.04 -8.24
N GLN A 167 29.26 61.40 -8.20
CA GLN A 167 29.64 60.35 -9.15
C GLN A 167 28.82 59.07 -8.98
N ASP A 168 28.44 58.71 -7.75
CA ASP A 168 27.61 57.53 -7.48
C ASP A 168 26.16 57.74 -7.92
N ILE A 169 25.68 58.99 -7.84
CA ILE A 169 24.35 59.36 -8.34
C ILE A 169 24.29 59.22 -9.86
N LYS A 170 25.30 59.74 -10.58
CA LYS A 170 25.39 59.57 -12.04
C LYS A 170 25.48 58.11 -12.45
N LEU A 171 26.28 57.31 -11.74
CA LEU A 171 26.42 55.88 -12.04
C LEU A 171 25.11 55.12 -11.83
N LYS A 172 24.34 55.46 -10.78
CA LYS A 172 23.01 54.89 -10.54
C LYS A 172 22.02 55.26 -11.64
N GLU A 173 22.03 56.49 -12.15
CA GLU A 173 21.18 56.91 -13.26
C GLU A 173 21.53 56.20 -14.57
N GLU A 174 22.83 56.08 -14.90
CA GLU A 174 23.28 55.30 -16.05
C GLU A 174 22.85 53.84 -15.94
N LEU A 175 23.09 53.20 -14.79
CA LEU A 175 22.66 51.81 -14.54
C LEU A 175 21.15 51.64 -14.71
N LYS A 176 20.35 52.60 -14.24
CA LYS A 176 18.90 52.56 -14.39
C LYS A 176 18.49 52.64 -15.87
N ASN A 177 19.18 53.45 -16.67
CA ASN A 177 18.95 53.53 -18.11
C ASN A 177 19.36 52.22 -18.81
N TYR A 178 20.49 51.62 -18.46
CA TYR A 178 20.91 50.32 -19.01
C TYR A 178 19.95 49.19 -18.65
N VAL A 179 19.47 49.13 -17.41
CA VAL A 179 18.47 48.13 -16.98
C VAL A 179 17.14 48.31 -17.74
N ASN A 180 16.70 49.55 -17.95
CA ASN A 180 15.50 49.84 -18.73
C ASN A 180 15.68 49.52 -20.23
N LEU A 181 16.87 49.72 -20.80
CA LEU A 181 17.14 49.28 -22.16
C LEU A 181 17.12 47.74 -22.24
N ASN A 182 17.71 47.06 -21.26
CA ASN A 182 17.75 45.60 -21.22
C ASN A 182 16.35 44.95 -21.08
N SER A 183 15.39 45.64 -20.47
CA SER A 183 14.00 45.17 -20.41
C SER A 183 13.23 45.36 -21.73
N LEU A 184 13.76 46.15 -22.67
CA LEU A 184 13.17 46.42 -23.98
C LEU A 184 13.83 45.64 -25.12
N CYS A 185 14.97 45.00 -24.90
CA CYS A 185 15.59 44.14 -25.90
C CYS A 185 15.02 42.71 -25.88
N SER A 186 14.89 42.12 -27.06
CA SER A 186 14.69 40.69 -27.25
C SER A 186 16.04 40.01 -27.46
N TYR A 187 16.24 38.81 -26.91
CA TYR A 187 17.47 38.06 -27.15
C TYR A 187 17.26 37.04 -28.26
N HIS A 188 18.17 36.99 -29.23
CA HIS A 188 18.23 35.87 -30.17
C HIS A 188 19.46 35.02 -29.92
N PHE A 189 19.38 33.76 -30.33
CA PHE A 189 20.47 32.83 -30.24
C PHE A 189 21.50 33.09 -31.36
N ASP A 190 22.78 33.17 -31.02
CA ASP A 190 23.92 33.28 -31.92
C ASP A 190 25.05 32.36 -31.41
N GLU A 191 25.35 31.31 -32.18
CA GLU A 191 26.36 30.30 -31.85
C GLU A 191 27.78 30.88 -31.72
N ASN A 192 28.03 32.07 -32.27
CA ASN A 192 29.32 32.73 -32.19
C ASN A 192 29.52 33.51 -30.87
N ASN A 193 28.45 33.85 -30.15
CA ASN A 193 28.53 34.59 -28.89
C ASN A 193 28.70 33.66 -27.68
N LYS A 194 29.90 33.11 -27.49
CA LYS A 194 30.19 32.20 -26.37
C LYS A 194 30.22 32.87 -24.99
N TYR A 195 30.17 34.20 -24.92
CA TYR A 195 30.40 34.96 -23.68
C TYR A 195 29.11 35.28 -22.92
N ASP A 196 27.97 35.30 -23.61
CA ASP A 196 26.66 35.57 -23.00
C ASP A 196 25.67 34.44 -23.29
N ASN A 197 26.08 33.19 -23.01
CA ASN A 197 25.29 31.97 -23.24
C ASN A 197 24.66 31.88 -24.64
N TYR A 198 25.39 32.33 -25.67
CA TYR A 198 24.92 32.35 -27.06
C TYR A 198 23.72 33.26 -27.29
N LEU A 199 23.44 34.22 -26.40
CA LEU A 199 22.35 35.17 -26.54
C LEU A 199 22.89 36.55 -26.90
N THR A 200 22.32 37.15 -27.93
CA THR A 200 22.65 38.51 -28.34
C THR A 200 21.40 39.38 -28.21
N PRO A 201 21.44 40.47 -27.43
CA PRO A 201 20.31 41.39 -27.33
C PRO A 201 20.12 42.12 -28.67
N THR A 202 18.90 42.07 -29.17
CA THR A 202 18.42 42.84 -30.32
C THR A 202 17.34 43.78 -29.85
N PHE A 203 17.51 45.05 -30.18
CA PHE A 203 16.51 46.06 -29.93
C PHE A 203 15.57 46.12 -31.14
N PRO A 204 14.26 46.28 -30.94
CA PRO A 204 13.36 46.56 -32.05
C PRO A 204 13.80 47.87 -32.73
N ASN A 205 13.92 47.84 -34.06
CA ASN A 205 14.16 49.06 -34.87
C ASN A 205 12.98 50.03 -34.78
#